data_AF-A0A7C2S3E2-F1
#
_entry.id   AF-A0A7C2S3E2-F1
#
_cell.length_a   1.000
_cell.length_b   1.000
_cell.length_c   1.000
_cell.angle_alpha   90.00
_cell.angle_beta   90.00
_cell.angle_gamma   90.00
#
_symmetry.space_group_name_H-M   'P 1'
#
loop_
_entity.id
_entity.type
_entity.pdbx_description
1 polymer ?
#
loop_
_entity_poly.entity_id
_entity_poly.type
_entity_poly.pdbx_seq_one_letter_code
_entity_poly.pdbx_strand_id
1 'polypeptide(L)'
;MPAALPYSFAKRHGLLLQAEGDRLVLLHRPHPSLAALGEARRAIGRSFALQEIDPSVFDQLLARAYQRGSSEAMDTLGELGEVDLARAASSLGEPADLLEAQDDAPIVRLINALLTEAIREEASDIHIETFENRLVVRFRVDGQLREVLEPPRAIASLITSRIKVMAQLDIAEKRLPQDGRIALRLAGRPVDVRVSTLPSVHGERVVLRLLDKQAGRLD
;
A
#
# COMPACT_ATOMS: atom_id res chain seq x y z
N MET A 1 12.00 18.69 3.90
CA MET A 1 12.66 17.41 4.25
C MET A 1 12.95 16.63 2.97
N PRO A 2 14.07 15.89 2.87
CA PRO A 2 14.34 15.09 1.67
C PRO A 2 13.22 14.06 1.45
N ALA A 3 12.90 13.76 0.19
CA ALA A 3 11.91 12.75 -0.13
C ALA A 3 12.40 11.38 0.39
N ALA A 4 11.71 10.84 1.38
CA ALA A 4 12.00 9.50 1.90
C ALA A 4 11.73 8.46 0.81
N LEU A 5 12.58 7.44 0.71
CA LEU A 5 12.31 6.28 -0.14
C LEU A 5 11.00 5.60 0.33
N PRO A 6 10.18 5.01 -0.54
CA PRO A 6 9.05 4.20 -0.09
C PRO A 6 9.52 3.01 0.78
N TYR A 7 8.77 2.64 1.82
CA TYR A 7 9.14 1.55 2.73
C TYR A 7 9.41 0.22 1.98
N SER A 8 8.55 -0.13 1.04
CA SER A 8 8.67 -1.34 0.22
C SER A 8 9.94 -1.34 -0.64
N PHE A 9 10.31 -0.19 -1.21
CA PHE A 9 11.57 -0.03 -1.93
C PHE A 9 12.77 -0.17 -0.97
N ALA A 10 12.71 0.51 0.19
CA ALA A 10 13.75 0.47 1.20
C ALA A 10 13.99 -0.95 1.74
N LYS A 11 12.92 -1.68 2.07
CA LYS A 11 12.96 -3.07 2.54
C LYS A 11 13.45 -4.03 1.47
N ARG A 12 12.88 -3.95 0.25
CA ARG A 12 13.23 -4.86 -0.86
C ARG A 12 14.69 -4.73 -1.28
N HIS A 13 15.20 -3.51 -1.35
CA HIS A 13 16.53 -3.25 -1.85
C HIS A 13 17.59 -3.04 -0.76
N GLY A 14 17.19 -3.06 0.52
CA GLY A 14 18.09 -2.85 1.65
C GLY A 14 18.72 -1.45 1.61
N LEU A 15 17.94 -0.41 1.29
CA LEU A 15 18.38 0.97 1.16
C LEU A 15 17.56 1.89 2.07
N LEU A 16 18.19 2.72 2.89
CA LEU A 16 17.50 3.64 3.81
C LEU A 16 18.17 5.01 3.76
N LEU A 17 17.38 6.06 3.46
CA LEU A 17 17.87 7.43 3.44
C LEU A 17 17.77 8.05 4.84
N GLN A 18 18.88 8.59 5.32
CA GLN A 18 18.96 9.31 6.59
C GLN A 18 19.57 10.70 6.38
N ALA A 19 19.06 11.69 7.11
CA ALA A 19 19.65 13.02 7.19
C ALA A 19 20.57 13.10 8.42
N GLU A 20 21.82 13.48 8.20
CA GLU A 20 22.81 13.74 9.24
C GLU A 20 23.25 15.20 9.15
N GLY A 21 22.58 16.07 9.90
CA GLY A 21 22.74 17.51 9.77
C GLY A 21 22.38 17.98 8.36
N ASP A 22 23.32 18.61 7.67
CA ASP A 22 23.16 19.10 6.29
C ASP A 22 23.46 18.06 5.20
N ARG A 23 23.88 16.85 5.60
CA ARG A 23 24.27 15.79 4.66
C ARG A 23 23.20 14.70 4.59
N LEU A 24 23.10 14.10 3.41
CA LEU A 24 22.28 12.91 3.20
C LEU A 24 23.19 11.68 3.17
N VAL A 25 22.80 10.64 3.89
CA VAL A 25 23.48 9.35 3.90
C VAL A 25 22.47 8.29 3.47
N LEU A 26 22.83 7.52 2.44
CA LEU A 26 22.08 6.35 2.02
C LEU A 26 22.72 5.12 2.65
N LEU A 27 22.10 4.66 3.74
CA LEU A 27 22.46 3.44 4.42
C LEU A 27 22.09 2.24 3.55
N HIS A 28 22.97 1.25 3.45
CA HIS A 28 22.71 0.05 2.68
C HIS A 28 23.19 -1.21 3.37
N ARG A 29 22.54 -2.34 3.08
CA ARG A 29 23.05 -3.68 3.41
C ARG A 29 24.25 -4.04 2.52
N PRO A 30 25.04 -5.07 2.86
CA PRO A 30 26.13 -5.54 1.99
C PRO A 30 25.64 -5.88 0.58
N HIS A 31 26.48 -5.57 -0.42
CA HIS A 31 26.22 -5.84 -1.84
C HIS A 31 24.94 -5.18 -2.42
N PRO A 32 24.79 -3.85 -2.35
CA PRO A 32 23.64 -3.18 -2.94
C PRO A 32 23.64 -3.31 -4.48
N SER A 33 22.45 -3.51 -5.06
CA SER A 33 22.30 -3.53 -6.52
C SER A 33 22.58 -2.14 -7.11
N LEU A 34 23.42 -2.07 -8.15
CA LEU A 34 23.69 -0.81 -8.88
C LEU A 34 22.41 -0.20 -9.47
N ALA A 35 21.46 -1.04 -9.91
CA ALA A 35 20.18 -0.57 -10.41
C ALA A 35 19.36 0.10 -9.30
N ALA A 36 19.33 -0.49 -8.11
CA ALA A 36 18.63 0.08 -6.95
C ALA A 36 19.29 1.38 -6.46
N LEU A 37 20.63 1.45 -6.47
CA LEU A 37 21.35 2.70 -6.18
C LEU A 37 21.07 3.79 -7.22
N GLY A 38 20.97 3.41 -8.50
CA GLY A 38 20.57 4.33 -9.57
C GLY A 38 19.15 4.87 -9.39
N GLU A 39 18.21 4.02 -8.99
CA GLU A 39 16.83 4.41 -8.69
C GLU A 39 16.77 5.33 -7.46
N ALA A 40 17.45 4.96 -6.38
CA ALA A 40 17.55 5.80 -5.18
C ALA A 40 18.13 7.18 -5.53
N ARG A 41 19.18 7.23 -6.35
CA ARG A 41 19.77 8.50 -6.81
C ARG A 41 18.79 9.36 -7.58
N ARG A 42 18.03 8.76 -8.49
CA ARG A 42 17.00 9.46 -9.28
C ARG A 42 15.89 10.00 -8.39
N ALA A 43 15.44 9.19 -7.43
CA ALA A 43 14.36 9.55 -6.51
C ALA A 43 14.77 10.66 -5.52
N ILE A 44 16.00 10.62 -5.00
CA ILE A 44 16.51 11.57 -3.99
C ILE A 44 16.83 12.93 -4.61
N GLY A 45 17.31 12.96 -5.86
CA GLY A 45 17.58 14.20 -6.60
C GLY A 45 18.69 15.09 -6.03
N ARG A 46 19.44 14.63 -5.02
CA ARG A 46 20.54 15.34 -4.35
C ARG A 46 21.71 14.38 -4.11
N SER A 47 22.90 14.94 -3.87
CA SER A 47 24.08 14.15 -3.50
C SER A 47 23.92 13.54 -2.10
N PHE A 48 24.32 12.28 -1.95
CA PHE A 48 24.38 11.58 -0.67
C PHE A 48 25.67 10.75 -0.59
N ALA A 49 26.11 10.47 0.63
CA ALA A 49 27.14 9.49 0.90
C ALA A 49 26.52 8.08 0.97
N LEU A 50 27.31 7.05 0.64
CA LEU A 50 26.94 5.65 0.85
C LEU A 50 27.60 5.15 2.12
N GLN A 51 26.83 4.42 2.92
CA GLN A 51 27.35 3.78 4.13
C GLN A 51 26.77 2.38 4.25
N GLU A 52 27.65 1.38 4.29
CA GLU A 52 27.27 0.02 4.60
C GLU A 52 26.96 -0.12 6.09
N ILE A 53 25.89 -0.83 6.41
CA ILE A 53 25.52 -1.17 7.78
C ILE A 53 25.16 -2.65 7.90
N ASP A 54 25.30 -3.17 9.11
CA ASP A 54 24.90 -4.53 9.43
C ASP A 54 23.40 -4.75 9.17
N PRO A 55 22.99 -5.90 8.59
CA PRO A 55 21.58 -6.19 8.31
C PRO A 55 20.65 -6.05 9.53
N SER A 56 21.10 -6.45 10.72
CA SER A 56 20.28 -6.35 11.94
C SER A 56 20.08 -4.89 12.38
N VAL A 57 21.10 -4.04 12.19
CA VAL A 57 21.02 -2.60 12.43
C VAL A 57 20.11 -1.93 11.40
N PHE A 58 20.20 -2.35 10.13
CA PHE A 58 19.32 -1.88 9.07
C PHE A 58 17.85 -2.10 9.42
N ASP A 59 17.49 -3.31 9.86
CA ASP A 59 16.11 -3.64 10.19
C ASP A 59 15.56 -2.80 11.35
N GLN A 60 16.38 -2.56 12.37
CA GLN A 60 16.02 -1.67 13.49
C GLN A 60 15.81 -0.23 13.05
N LEU A 61 16.70 0.29 12.19
CA LEU A 61 16.60 1.67 11.69
C LEU A 61 15.44 1.84 10.72
N LEU A 62 15.18 0.85 9.87
CA LEU A 62 14.05 0.81 8.95
C LEU A 62 12.74 0.88 9.74
N ALA A 63 12.57 0.02 10.76
CA ALA A 63 11.39 0.04 11.60
C ALA A 63 11.15 1.42 12.23
N ARG A 64 12.18 2.02 12.82
CA ARG A 64 12.08 3.35 13.47
C ARG A 64 11.78 4.49 12.49
N ALA A 65 12.41 4.48 11.31
CA ALA A 65 12.27 5.56 10.33
C ALA A 65 10.85 5.65 9.76
N TYR A 66 10.20 4.51 9.53
CA TYR A 66 8.86 4.45 8.95
C TYR A 66 7.74 4.37 10.01
N GLN A 67 8.06 4.16 11.29
CA GLN A 67 7.14 4.36 12.41
C GLN A 67 6.80 5.85 12.62
N ARG A 68 7.76 6.77 12.44
CA ARG A 68 7.52 8.21 12.69
C ARG A 68 6.62 8.90 11.66
N GLY A 69 6.63 8.46 10.40
CA GLY A 69 5.70 8.96 9.38
C GLY A 69 4.32 8.33 9.43
N SER A 70 4.18 7.22 10.17
CA SER A 70 2.94 6.46 10.29
C SER A 70 2.22 6.70 11.61
N SER A 71 2.88 7.03 12.73
CA SER A 71 2.24 7.19 14.05
C SER A 71 1.08 8.21 14.05
N GLU A 72 1.25 9.43 13.56
CA GLU A 72 0.17 10.44 13.59
C GLU A 72 -1.03 10.08 12.68
N ALA A 73 -0.77 9.43 11.54
CA ALA A 73 -1.80 8.97 10.62
C ALA A 73 -2.43 7.62 11.04
N MET A 74 -1.71 6.82 11.84
CA MET A 74 -2.14 5.52 12.36
C MET A 74 -2.89 5.66 13.67
N ASP A 75 -2.58 6.68 14.48
CA ASP A 75 -3.36 7.04 15.67
C ASP A 75 -4.76 7.53 15.24
N THR A 76 -4.85 8.36 14.20
CA THR A 76 -6.15 8.76 13.59
C THR A 76 -6.86 7.59 12.89
N LEU A 77 -6.13 6.65 12.28
CA LEU A 77 -6.73 5.42 11.74
C LEU A 77 -7.18 4.45 12.85
N GLY A 78 -6.51 4.45 14.00
CA GLY A 78 -6.94 3.74 15.20
C GLY A 78 -8.25 4.28 15.74
N GLU A 79 -8.40 5.61 15.80
CA GLU A 79 -9.63 6.27 16.23
C GLU A 79 -10.80 6.09 15.23
N LEU A 80 -10.55 6.11 13.92
CA LEU A 80 -11.56 5.79 12.89
C LEU A 80 -11.83 4.27 12.79
N GLY A 81 -10.90 3.43 13.26
CA GLY A 81 -10.90 1.99 13.13
C GLY A 81 -11.63 1.23 14.25
N GLU A 82 -11.81 1.82 15.43
CA GLU A 82 -12.47 1.13 16.55
C GLU A 82 -13.99 1.07 16.43
N VAL A 83 -14.65 2.04 15.77
CA VAL A 83 -16.12 2.14 15.83
C VAL A 83 -16.83 1.37 14.69
N ASP A 84 -16.27 1.35 13.47
CA ASP A 84 -16.91 0.70 12.31
C ASP A 84 -16.15 -0.53 11.76
N LEU A 85 -14.82 -0.52 11.72
CA LEU A 85 -14.04 -1.65 11.20
C LEU A 85 -14.03 -2.87 12.13
N ALA A 86 -14.08 -2.66 13.45
CA ALA A 86 -14.13 -3.73 14.44
C ALA A 86 -15.42 -4.58 14.32
N ARG A 87 -16.54 -3.97 13.94
CA ARG A 87 -17.80 -4.68 13.68
C ARG A 87 -17.73 -5.56 12.43
N ALA A 88 -17.07 -5.10 11.37
CA ALA A 88 -16.85 -5.89 10.16
C ALA A 88 -15.87 -7.06 10.40
N ALA A 89 -14.75 -6.81 11.09
CA ALA A 89 -13.70 -7.80 11.36
C ALA A 89 -14.12 -8.90 12.34
N SER A 90 -14.96 -8.60 13.33
CA SER A 90 -15.42 -9.58 14.33
C SER A 90 -16.30 -10.71 13.78
N SER A 91 -16.81 -10.57 12.55
CA SER A 91 -17.70 -11.56 11.91
C SER A 91 -17.00 -12.58 11.00
N LEU A 92 -15.70 -12.43 10.76
CA LEU A 92 -14.97 -13.26 9.80
C LEU A 92 -13.78 -13.92 10.47
N GLY A 93 -13.90 -15.22 10.71
CA GLY A 93 -12.80 -16.07 11.16
C GLY A 93 -11.57 -15.88 10.27
N GLU A 94 -10.40 -15.81 10.90
CA GLU A 94 -9.12 -15.46 10.28
C GLU A 94 -8.88 -16.21 8.96
N PRO A 95 -8.83 -15.50 7.81
CA PRO A 95 -8.31 -16.10 6.58
C PRO A 95 -6.85 -16.53 6.77
N ALA A 96 -6.57 -17.81 6.54
CA ALA A 96 -5.25 -18.44 6.72
C ALA A 96 -4.11 -17.82 5.87
N ASP A 97 -4.42 -16.95 4.91
CA ASP A 97 -3.43 -16.23 4.06
C ASP A 97 -2.98 -14.88 4.66
N LEU A 98 -3.46 -14.49 5.84
CA LEU A 98 -3.12 -13.23 6.51
C LEU A 98 -1.79 -13.25 7.28
N LEU A 99 -1.10 -14.37 7.29
CA LEU A 99 0.04 -14.61 8.18
C LEU A 99 1.39 -14.08 7.64
N GLU A 100 1.45 -13.55 6.42
CA GLU A 100 2.68 -12.97 5.85
C GLU A 100 2.66 -11.43 5.81
N ALA A 101 2.72 -10.78 6.99
CA ALA A 101 3.39 -9.48 7.20
C ALA A 101 3.02 -8.89 8.57
N GLN A 102 3.80 -9.17 9.61
CA GLN A 102 3.60 -8.56 10.94
C GLN A 102 3.86 -7.03 10.96
N ASP A 103 4.58 -6.48 9.96
CA ASP A 103 4.90 -5.04 9.88
C ASP A 103 3.90 -4.17 9.09
N ASP A 104 3.09 -4.75 8.18
CA ASP A 104 2.13 -4.01 7.32
C ASP A 104 0.70 -4.03 7.89
N ALA A 105 0.55 -4.47 9.14
CA ALA A 105 -0.72 -4.96 9.66
C ALA A 105 -1.89 -3.98 9.50
N PRO A 106 -1.77 -2.65 9.74
CA PRO A 106 -2.92 -1.76 9.65
C PRO A 106 -3.36 -1.43 8.21
N ILE A 107 -2.42 -1.25 7.28
CA ILE A 107 -2.74 -1.01 5.87
C ILE A 107 -3.34 -2.27 5.24
N VAL A 108 -2.80 -3.44 5.59
CA VAL A 108 -3.36 -4.73 5.17
C VAL A 108 -4.76 -4.92 5.72
N ARG A 109 -4.98 -4.67 7.02
CA ARG A 109 -6.32 -4.74 7.63
C ARG A 109 -7.31 -3.79 6.97
N LEU A 110 -6.90 -2.55 6.69
CA LEU A 110 -7.74 -1.58 5.99
C LEU A 110 -8.14 -2.06 4.59
N ILE A 111 -7.18 -2.53 3.77
CA ILE A 111 -7.46 -3.04 2.43
C ILE A 111 -8.39 -4.25 2.49
N ASN A 112 -8.15 -5.18 3.42
CA ASN A 112 -8.99 -6.37 3.57
C ASN A 112 -10.40 -6.03 4.05
N ALA A 113 -10.54 -5.05 4.96
CA ALA A 113 -11.83 -4.53 5.38
C ALA A 113 -12.58 -3.90 4.21
N LEU A 114 -11.91 -3.06 3.40
CA LEU A 114 -12.51 -2.47 2.19
C LEU A 114 -12.96 -3.52 1.17
N LEU A 115 -12.13 -4.54 0.91
CA LEU A 115 -12.48 -5.63 0.01
C LEU A 115 -13.69 -6.44 0.52
N THR A 116 -13.70 -6.71 1.82
CA THR A 116 -14.80 -7.42 2.49
C THR A 116 -16.10 -6.63 2.39
N GLU A 117 -16.05 -5.34 2.72
CA GLU A 117 -17.20 -4.44 2.66
C GLU A 117 -17.72 -4.31 1.23
N ALA A 118 -16.82 -4.16 0.25
CA ALA A 118 -17.20 -4.10 -1.15
C ALA A 118 -17.94 -5.37 -1.62
N ILE A 119 -17.52 -6.56 -1.16
CA ILE A 119 -18.24 -7.81 -1.45
C ILE A 119 -19.59 -7.86 -0.74
N ARG A 120 -19.64 -7.44 0.53
CA ARG A 120 -20.88 -7.40 1.32
C ARG A 120 -21.93 -6.50 0.67
N GLU A 121 -21.50 -5.39 0.09
CA GLU A 121 -22.35 -4.43 -0.60
C GLU A 121 -22.45 -4.68 -2.12
N GLU A 122 -22.03 -5.86 -2.59
CA GLU A 122 -22.13 -6.30 -4.00
C GLU A 122 -21.54 -5.29 -5.01
N ALA A 123 -20.44 -4.64 -4.64
CA ALA A 123 -19.77 -3.66 -5.49
C ALA A 123 -19.03 -4.31 -6.66
N SER A 124 -19.14 -3.71 -7.86
CA SER A 124 -18.41 -4.14 -9.05
C SER A 124 -16.96 -3.65 -9.08
N ASP A 125 -16.73 -2.44 -8.58
CA ASP A 125 -15.42 -1.79 -8.59
C ASP A 125 -15.18 -1.01 -7.28
N ILE A 126 -13.94 -1.04 -6.80
CA ILE A 126 -13.43 -0.17 -5.74
C ILE A 126 -12.49 0.85 -6.39
N HIS A 127 -12.76 2.13 -6.16
CA HIS A 127 -11.95 3.25 -6.64
C HIS A 127 -11.23 3.87 -5.45
N ILE A 128 -9.91 4.03 -5.56
CA ILE A 128 -9.08 4.72 -4.57
C ILE A 128 -8.43 5.89 -5.29
N GLU A 129 -8.83 7.10 -4.91
CA GLU A 129 -8.49 8.31 -5.63
C GLU A 129 -7.84 9.34 -4.74
N THR A 130 -6.69 9.79 -5.20
CA THR A 130 -5.88 10.76 -4.49
C THR A 130 -6.08 12.15 -5.10
N PHE A 131 -6.58 13.09 -4.31
CA PHE A 131 -6.76 14.51 -4.68
C PHE A 131 -5.70 15.39 -3.99
N GLU A 132 -5.74 16.70 -4.23
CA GLU A 132 -4.79 17.65 -3.68
C GLU A 132 -4.70 17.58 -2.14
N ASN A 133 -5.86 17.54 -1.47
CA ASN A 133 -5.96 17.63 -0.01
C ASN A 133 -6.64 16.42 0.66
N ARG A 134 -7.21 15.49 -0.11
CA ARG A 134 -7.93 14.32 0.42
C ARG A 134 -7.64 13.04 -0.35
N LEU A 135 -7.90 11.90 0.29
CA LEU A 135 -7.90 10.56 -0.30
C LEU A 135 -9.31 10.00 -0.17
N VAL A 136 -9.90 9.57 -1.28
CA VAL A 136 -11.29 9.10 -1.31
C VAL A 136 -11.34 7.66 -1.78
N VAL A 137 -12.09 6.83 -1.07
CA VAL A 137 -12.46 5.48 -1.51
C VAL A 137 -13.92 5.49 -1.92
N ARG A 138 -14.21 4.97 -3.10
CA ARG A 138 -15.57 4.87 -3.65
C ARG A 138 -15.86 3.45 -4.10
N PHE A 139 -17.09 2.99 -3.87
CA PHE A 139 -17.57 1.74 -4.44
C PHE A 139 -18.50 2.04 -5.62
N ARG A 140 -18.44 1.19 -6.64
CA ARG A 140 -19.47 1.13 -7.68
C ARG A 140 -20.45 0.04 -7.33
N VAL A 141 -21.69 0.40 -6.98
CA VAL A 141 -22.79 -0.55 -6.71
C VAL A 141 -23.91 -0.21 -7.68
N ASP A 142 -24.46 -1.22 -8.37
CA ASP A 142 -25.50 -1.04 -9.39
C ASP A 142 -25.18 0.04 -10.43
N GLY A 143 -23.91 0.12 -10.82
CA GLY A 143 -23.41 1.10 -11.79
C GLY A 143 -23.15 2.50 -11.22
N GLN A 144 -23.58 2.80 -9.99
CA GLN A 144 -23.42 4.12 -9.36
C GLN A 144 -22.22 4.17 -8.43
N LEU A 145 -21.47 5.29 -8.46
CA LEU A 145 -20.33 5.52 -7.57
C LEU A 145 -20.79 6.20 -6.28
N ARG A 146 -20.38 5.65 -5.14
CA ARG A 146 -20.63 6.21 -3.81
C ARG A 146 -19.34 6.29 -2.99
N GLU A 147 -19.11 7.43 -2.33
CA GLU A 147 -18.00 7.58 -1.39
C GLU A 147 -18.29 6.75 -0.13
N VAL A 148 -17.35 5.92 0.28
CA VAL A 148 -17.52 5.00 1.42
C VAL A 148 -16.53 5.27 2.55
N LEU A 149 -15.38 5.86 2.24
CA LEU A 149 -14.35 6.18 3.21
C LEU A 149 -13.46 7.31 2.70
N GLU A 150 -13.05 8.19 3.61
CA GLU A 150 -12.04 9.22 3.38
C GLU A 150 -10.89 9.05 4.38
N PRO A 151 -9.89 8.20 4.07
CA PRO A 151 -8.75 8.03 4.95
C PRO A 151 -7.81 9.26 4.92
N PRO A 152 -6.90 9.39 5.90
CA PRO A 152 -5.89 10.44 5.88
C PRO A 152 -5.10 10.42 4.58
N ARG A 153 -4.95 11.58 3.93
CA ARG A 153 -4.20 11.69 2.67
C ARG A 153 -2.79 11.10 2.74
N ALA A 154 -2.14 11.18 3.90
CA ALA A 154 -0.80 10.68 4.16
C ALA A 154 -0.62 9.19 3.84
N ILE A 155 -1.68 8.37 3.93
CA ILE A 155 -1.58 6.92 3.71
C ILE A 155 -1.80 6.48 2.25
N ALA A 156 -2.07 7.41 1.33
CA ALA A 156 -2.37 7.10 -0.08
C ALA A 156 -1.26 6.27 -0.78
N SER A 157 0.00 6.65 -0.57
CA SER A 157 1.14 5.92 -1.15
C SER A 157 1.35 4.54 -0.51
N LEU A 158 1.00 4.39 0.76
CA LEU A 158 1.09 3.10 1.47
C LEU A 158 0.05 2.12 0.92
N ILE A 159 -1.20 2.56 0.76
CA ILE A 159 -2.27 1.76 0.16
C ILE A 159 -1.90 1.34 -1.25
N THR A 160 -1.48 2.30 -2.10
CA THR A 160 -1.08 2.01 -3.48
C THR A 160 0.08 1.02 -3.55
N SER A 161 1.13 1.22 -2.73
CA SER A 161 2.26 0.29 -2.67
C SER A 161 1.83 -1.10 -2.25
N ARG A 162 0.94 -1.23 -1.26
CA ARG A 162 0.49 -2.54 -0.79
C ARG A 162 -0.34 -3.27 -1.85
N ILE A 163 -1.22 -2.55 -2.55
CA ILE A 163 -1.99 -3.11 -3.67
C ILE A 163 -1.05 -3.57 -4.80
N LYS A 164 -0.04 -2.77 -5.16
CA LYS A 164 0.97 -3.15 -6.16
C LYS A 164 1.72 -4.42 -5.78
N VAL A 165 2.10 -4.59 -4.50
CA VAL A 165 2.69 -5.83 -4.01
C VAL A 165 1.75 -7.02 -4.20
N MET A 166 0.50 -6.89 -3.75
CA MET A 166 -0.50 -7.96 -3.86
C MET A 166 -0.76 -8.38 -5.31
N ALA A 167 -0.71 -7.42 -6.25
CA ALA A 167 -0.94 -7.64 -7.68
C ALA A 167 0.34 -7.92 -8.49
N GLN A 168 1.50 -8.07 -7.82
CA GLN A 168 2.81 -8.30 -8.46
C GLN A 168 3.24 -7.20 -9.46
N LEU A 169 2.88 -5.95 -9.18
CA LEU A 169 3.21 -4.78 -10.00
C LEU A 169 4.54 -4.13 -9.56
N ASP A 170 5.11 -3.30 -10.45
CA ASP A 170 6.30 -2.53 -10.14
C ASP A 170 5.94 -1.32 -9.26
N ILE A 171 6.48 -1.33 -8.04
CA ILE A 171 6.24 -0.30 -7.02
C ILE A 171 7.02 0.98 -7.34
N ALA A 172 8.16 0.86 -8.02
CA ALA A 172 9.02 1.99 -8.36
C ALA A 172 8.42 2.79 -9.54
N GLU A 173 7.79 2.10 -10.50
CA GLU A 173 7.13 2.76 -11.63
C GLU A 173 5.79 3.38 -11.21
N LYS A 174 5.63 4.68 -11.50
CA LYS A 174 4.44 5.48 -11.16
C LYS A 174 3.96 6.36 -12.31
N ARG A 175 4.69 6.35 -13.44
CA ARG A 175 4.48 7.24 -14.60
C ARG A 175 3.69 6.55 -15.70
N LEU A 176 3.61 5.22 -15.67
CA LEU A 176 2.89 4.41 -16.64
C LEU A 176 1.71 3.70 -15.97
N PRO A 177 0.59 3.51 -16.68
CA PRO A 177 -0.45 2.58 -16.26
C PRO A 177 0.13 1.19 -16.00
N GLN A 178 -0.41 0.50 -15.00
CA GLN A 178 -0.07 -0.90 -14.71
C GLN A 178 -1.33 -1.70 -14.41
N ASP A 179 -1.35 -2.95 -14.85
CA ASP A 179 -2.48 -3.87 -14.68
C ASP A 179 -1.99 -5.19 -14.09
N GLY A 180 -2.75 -5.72 -13.13
CA GLY A 180 -2.43 -6.96 -12.42
C GLY A 180 -3.67 -7.70 -11.95
N ARG A 181 -3.45 -8.80 -11.24
CA ARG A 181 -4.52 -9.61 -10.64
C ARG A 181 -4.14 -10.03 -9.23
N ILE A 182 -5.13 -10.14 -8.37
CA ILE A 182 -5.00 -10.67 -7.02
C ILE A 182 -6.02 -11.81 -6.88
N ALA A 183 -5.54 -13.00 -6.54
CA ALA A 183 -6.41 -14.11 -6.16
C ALA A 183 -6.55 -14.12 -4.64
N LEU A 184 -7.78 -14.01 -4.14
CA LEU A 184 -8.07 -13.94 -2.71
C LEU A 184 -9.14 -14.96 -2.33
N ARG A 185 -9.13 -15.36 -1.06
CA ARG A 185 -10.27 -16.03 -0.42
C ARG A 185 -10.86 -15.10 0.63
N LEU A 186 -12.09 -14.65 0.38
CA LEU A 186 -12.83 -13.75 1.26
C LEU A 186 -14.12 -14.45 1.70
N ALA A 187 -14.33 -14.57 3.03
CA ALA A 187 -15.44 -15.33 3.62
C ALA A 187 -15.60 -16.75 3.03
N GLY A 188 -14.48 -17.44 2.76
CA GLY A 188 -14.45 -18.79 2.17
C GLY A 188 -14.71 -18.85 0.66
N ARG A 189 -15.04 -17.73 0.00
CA ARG A 189 -15.29 -17.66 -1.45
C ARG A 189 -14.03 -17.20 -2.20
N PRO A 190 -13.66 -17.87 -3.32
CA PRO A 190 -12.56 -17.41 -4.16
C PRO A 190 -13.00 -16.19 -4.96
N VAL A 191 -12.26 -15.10 -4.85
CA VAL A 191 -12.50 -13.84 -5.58
C VAL A 191 -11.27 -13.52 -6.43
N ASP A 192 -11.49 -13.23 -7.72
CA ASP A 192 -10.45 -12.71 -8.61
C ASP A 192 -10.60 -11.19 -8.66
N VAL A 193 -9.56 -10.46 -8.27
CA VAL A 193 -9.56 -9.01 -8.31
C VAL A 193 -8.64 -8.57 -9.42
N ARG A 194 -9.16 -7.82 -10.41
CA ARG A 194 -8.31 -7.13 -11.39
C ARG A 194 -7.91 -5.78 -10.82
N VAL A 195 -6.64 -5.44 -10.96
CA VAL A 195 -6.06 -4.22 -10.42
C VAL A 195 -5.55 -3.38 -11.57
N SER A 196 -5.91 -2.10 -11.58
CA SER A 196 -5.33 -1.12 -12.49
C SER A 196 -4.85 0.08 -11.69
N THR A 197 -3.61 0.50 -11.94
CA THR A 197 -3.05 1.74 -11.37
C THR A 197 -2.78 2.73 -12.50
N LEU A 198 -3.22 3.97 -12.34
CA LEU A 198 -3.08 5.03 -13.33
C LEU A 198 -2.34 6.24 -12.72
N PRO A 199 -1.33 6.80 -13.41
CA PRO A 199 -0.71 8.05 -12.98
C PRO A 199 -1.75 9.18 -12.93
N SER A 200 -1.66 10.03 -11.92
CA SER A 200 -2.52 11.20 -11.69
C SER A 200 -1.69 12.38 -11.16
N VAL A 201 -2.27 13.58 -11.18
CA VAL A 201 -1.59 14.82 -10.73
C VAL A 201 -1.11 14.73 -9.28
N HIS A 202 -1.87 14.05 -8.41
CA HIS A 202 -1.60 14.00 -6.97
C HIS A 202 -1.13 12.62 -6.46
N GLY A 203 -0.69 11.74 -7.36
CA GLY A 203 -0.28 10.37 -7.03
C GLY A 203 -0.78 9.38 -8.06
N GLU A 204 -1.26 8.22 -7.61
CA GLU A 204 -1.86 7.21 -8.48
C GLU A 204 -3.34 7.06 -8.16
N ARG A 205 -4.14 6.80 -9.19
CA ARG A 205 -5.50 6.29 -9.05
C ARG A 205 -5.45 4.78 -9.12
N VAL A 206 -6.14 4.11 -8.21
CA VAL A 206 -6.24 2.65 -8.19
C VAL A 206 -7.69 2.25 -8.40
N VAL A 207 -7.91 1.29 -9.30
CA VAL A 207 -9.22 0.67 -9.51
C VAL A 207 -9.06 -0.83 -9.30
N LEU A 208 -9.92 -1.39 -8.44
CA LEU A 208 -10.00 -2.82 -8.18
C LEU A 208 -11.36 -3.31 -8.70
N ARG A 209 -11.35 -4.16 -9.72
CA ARG A 209 -12.59 -4.80 -10.20
C ARG A 209 -12.74 -6.16 -9.56
N LEU A 210 -13.87 -6.35 -8.88
CA LEU A 210 -14.21 -7.60 -8.22
C LEU A 210 -14.90 -8.51 -9.23
N LEU A 211 -14.34 -9.69 -9.48
CA LEU A 211 -14.94 -10.71 -10.34
C LEU A 211 -15.32 -11.92 -9.48
N ASP A 212 -16.63 -12.17 -9.39
CA ASP A 212 -17.12 -13.42 -8.84
C ASP A 212 -16.91 -14.55 -9.87
N LYS A 213 -16.13 -15.57 -9.49
CA LYS A 213 -15.88 -16.74 -10.35
C LYS A 213 -17.15 -17.59 -10.55
N GLN A 214 -18.19 -17.42 -9.74
CA GLN A 214 -19.43 -18.20 -9.86
C GLN A 214 -20.39 -17.63 -10.91
N ALA A 215 -20.44 -16.32 -11.10
CA ALA A 215 -21.33 -15.66 -12.07
C ALA A 215 -21.00 -15.97 -13.55
N GLY A 216 -19.83 -16.55 -13.82
CA GLY A 216 -19.40 -16.96 -15.17
C GLY A 216 -19.80 -18.37 -15.58
N ARG A 217 -20.43 -19.16 -14.71
CA ARG A 217 -21.08 -20.43 -15.08
C ARG A 217 -22.53 -20.14 -15.46
N LEU A 218 -22.73 -19.69 -16.68
CA LEU A 218 -24.02 -19.84 -17.34
C LEU A 218 -24.07 -21.27 -17.88
N ASP A 219 -25.11 -22.02 -17.51
CA ASP A 219 -25.40 -23.38 -18.02
C ASP A 219 -25.57 -23.40 -19.55
#